data_AF-A0A660XMI4-F1
#
_entry.id   AF-A0A660XMI4-F1
#
_cell.length_a   1.000
_cell.length_b   1.000
_cell.length_c   1.000
_cell.angle_alpha   90.00
_cell.angle_beta   90.00
_cell.angle_gamma   90.00
#
_symmetry.space_group_name_H-M   'P 1'
#
loop_
_entity.id
_entity.type
_entity.pdbx_description
1 polymer ?
#
loop_
_entity_poly.entity_id
_entity_poly.type
_entity_poly.pdbx_seq_one_letter_code
_entity_poly.pdbx_strand_id
1 'polypeptide(L)'
;MKREHEFFRTLTEGLRTNSITTIDDVVNIYKGIADLGSEDLDYQYGLSQRLRKFLAELISKRIDNSLGDEIAREWREKISESIMKNEEISPFADLSSAERNILSGISTFLEMNDTESVKRKTLEHAGMIQAGHDDLSKVRYINKWTLPWSIISTILSILFGILALIR
;
A
#
# COMPACT_ATOMS: atom_id res chain seq x y z
N MET A 1 3.39 -12.33 -7.30
CA MET A 1 3.92 -13.35 -6.36
C MET A 1 5.37 -13.73 -6.65
N LYS A 2 5.73 -14.26 -7.84
CA LYS A 2 7.12 -14.68 -8.14
C LYS A 2 8.18 -13.59 -7.92
N ARG A 3 7.99 -12.40 -8.51
CA ARG A 3 8.87 -11.22 -8.33
C ARG A 3 8.89 -10.65 -6.92
N GLU A 4 7.90 -10.96 -6.08
CA GLU A 4 7.87 -10.51 -4.67
C GLU A 4 8.71 -11.43 -3.80
N HIS A 5 8.52 -12.74 -3.94
CA HIS A 5 9.37 -13.73 -3.29
C HIS A 5 10.83 -13.59 -3.68
N GLU A 6 11.11 -13.33 -4.96
CA GLU A 6 12.46 -13.09 -5.43
C GLU A 6 13.09 -11.86 -4.79
N PHE A 7 12.33 -10.76 -4.67
CA PHE A 7 12.78 -9.56 -3.97
C PHE A 7 13.08 -9.84 -2.49
N PHE A 8 12.19 -10.52 -1.78
CA PHE A 8 12.41 -10.83 -0.36
C PHE A 8 13.62 -11.74 -0.16
N ARG A 9 13.75 -12.78 -1.00
CA ARG A 9 14.91 -13.68 -0.94
C ARG A 9 16.22 -12.92 -1.16
N THR A 10 16.30 -12.10 -2.20
CA THR A 10 17.51 -11.34 -2.51
C THR A 10 17.83 -10.32 -1.42
N LEU A 11 16.82 -9.63 -0.88
CA LEU A 11 16.98 -8.69 0.22
C LEU A 11 17.48 -9.38 1.50
N THR A 12 16.91 -10.54 1.85
CA THR A 12 17.35 -11.34 3.00
C THR A 12 18.80 -11.77 2.87
N GLU A 13 19.21 -12.31 1.71
CA GLU A 13 20.59 -12.73 1.50
C GLU A 13 21.56 -11.55 1.51
N GLY A 14 21.18 -10.42 0.93
CA GLY A 14 22.01 -9.22 0.93
C GLY A 14 22.16 -8.59 2.32
N LEU A 15 21.12 -8.64 3.16
CA LEU A 15 21.21 -8.25 4.57
C LEU A 15 22.07 -9.23 5.39
N ARG A 16 21.94 -10.53 5.12
CA ARG A 16 22.73 -11.59 5.80
C ARG A 16 24.22 -11.50 5.51
N THR A 17 24.56 -11.15 4.27
CA THR A 17 25.95 -11.01 3.82
C THR A 17 26.52 -9.60 4.02
N ASN A 18 25.72 -8.66 4.56
CA ASN A 18 26.06 -7.24 4.64
C ASN A 18 26.46 -6.63 3.27
N SER A 19 25.96 -7.19 2.16
CA SER A 19 26.17 -6.65 0.82
C SER A 19 25.20 -5.51 0.48
N ILE A 20 24.10 -5.39 1.23
CA ILE A 20 23.14 -4.28 1.14
C ILE A 20 23.37 -3.37 2.34
N THR A 21 23.92 -2.18 2.09
CA THR A 21 24.29 -1.25 3.15
C THR A 21 23.60 0.11 3.00
N THR A 22 23.15 0.43 1.79
CA THR A 22 22.53 1.72 1.46
C THR A 22 21.12 1.55 0.90
N ILE A 23 20.35 2.65 0.91
CA ILE A 23 19.05 2.70 0.24
C ILE A 23 19.19 2.47 -1.27
N ASP A 24 20.28 2.95 -1.88
CA ASP A 24 20.52 2.78 -3.31
C ASP A 24 20.69 1.31 -3.70
N ASP A 25 21.34 0.50 -2.86
CA ASP A 25 21.43 -0.96 -3.06
C ASP A 25 20.04 -1.59 -3.12
N VAL A 26 19.17 -1.22 -2.17
CA VAL A 26 17.79 -1.70 -2.08
C VAL A 26 16.97 -1.28 -3.30
N VAL A 27 17.12 -0.02 -3.72
CA VAL A 27 16.46 0.53 -4.93
C VAL A 27 16.91 -0.22 -6.18
N ASN A 28 18.21 -0.45 -6.34
CA ASN A 28 18.76 -1.14 -7.51
C ASN A 28 18.29 -2.59 -7.59
N ILE A 29 18.27 -3.30 -6.46
CA ILE A 29 17.71 -4.67 -6.39
C ILE A 29 16.24 -4.66 -6.80
N TYR A 30 15.47 -3.70 -6.29
CA TYR A 30 14.06 -3.61 -6.62
C TYR A 30 13.84 -3.34 -8.11
N LYS A 31 14.53 -2.34 -8.67
CA LYS A 31 14.45 -2.01 -10.10
C LYS A 31 14.86 -3.20 -10.98
N GLY A 32 15.95 -3.88 -10.64
CA GLY A 32 16.42 -5.06 -11.37
C GLY A 32 15.41 -6.22 -11.37
N ILE A 33 14.76 -6.50 -10.24
CA ILE A 33 13.76 -7.59 -10.15
C ILE A 33 12.42 -7.19 -10.77
N ALA A 34 12.07 -5.91 -10.68
CA ALA A 34 10.85 -5.37 -11.26
C ALA A 34 10.96 -5.13 -12.78
N ASP A 35 12.17 -5.22 -13.34
CA ASP A 35 12.49 -4.93 -14.75
C ASP A 35 12.15 -3.46 -15.10
N LEU A 36 12.54 -2.56 -14.21
CA LEU A 36 12.30 -1.12 -14.32
C LEU A 36 13.54 -0.42 -14.86
N GLY A 37 13.34 0.48 -15.82
CA GLY A 37 14.37 1.33 -16.37
C GLY A 37 14.72 2.52 -15.47
N SER A 38 15.72 3.29 -15.87
CA SER A 38 16.10 4.54 -15.18
C SER A 38 15.02 5.63 -15.26
N GLU A 39 14.11 5.54 -16.22
CA GLU A 39 13.04 6.51 -16.47
C GLU A 39 11.75 6.20 -15.68
N ASP A 40 11.65 5.03 -15.06
CA ASP A 40 10.49 4.66 -14.26
C ASP A 40 10.52 5.40 -12.92
N LEU A 41 9.86 6.56 -12.84
CA LEU A 41 9.83 7.44 -11.67
C LEU A 41 8.77 7.06 -10.62
N ASP A 42 7.99 5.99 -10.85
CA ASP A 42 6.93 5.52 -9.94
C ASP A 42 7.36 4.31 -9.08
N TYR A 43 8.61 3.88 -9.19
CA TYR A 43 9.14 2.71 -8.48
C TYR A 43 9.12 2.85 -6.95
N GLN A 44 9.23 4.08 -6.45
CA GLN A 44 9.34 4.42 -5.04
C GLN A 44 8.14 3.87 -4.27
N TYR A 45 6.94 3.91 -4.87
CA TYR A 45 5.75 3.34 -4.26
C TYR A 45 5.82 1.83 -4.12
N GLY A 46 6.12 1.14 -5.23
CA GLY A 46 6.20 -0.30 -5.26
C GLY A 46 7.29 -0.82 -4.31
N LEU A 47 8.38 -0.04 -4.16
CA LEU A 47 9.43 -0.32 -3.20
C LEU A 47 8.93 -0.17 -1.75
N SER A 48 8.41 0.99 -1.34
CA SER A 48 7.92 1.22 0.03
C SER A 48 6.87 0.16 0.43
N GLN A 49 5.96 -0.17 -0.47
CA GLN A 49 4.96 -1.22 -0.23
C GLN A 49 5.61 -2.59 0.05
N ARG A 50 6.63 -2.97 -0.72
CA ARG A 50 7.33 -4.24 -0.55
C ARG A 50 8.19 -4.27 0.70
N LEU A 51 8.86 -3.17 1.04
CA LEU A 51 9.65 -3.07 2.27
C LEU A 51 8.76 -3.20 3.51
N ARG A 52 7.56 -2.61 3.51
CA ARG A 52 6.60 -2.78 4.61
C ARG A 52 6.08 -4.20 4.74
N LYS A 53 5.80 -4.87 3.63
CA LYS A 53 5.46 -6.30 3.64
C LYS A 53 6.61 -7.14 4.18
N PHE A 54 7.85 -6.86 3.76
CA PHE A 54 9.05 -7.51 4.27
C PHE A 54 9.17 -7.33 5.79
N LEU A 55 8.94 -6.12 6.31
CA LEU A 55 8.92 -5.86 7.76
C LEU A 55 7.87 -6.71 8.49
N ALA A 56 6.65 -6.80 7.94
CA ALA A 56 5.59 -7.62 8.54
C ALA A 56 5.98 -9.11 8.59
N GLU A 57 6.60 -9.62 7.52
CA GLU A 57 7.07 -11.01 7.46
C GLU A 57 8.29 -11.27 8.35
N LEU A 58 9.20 -10.29 8.47
CA LEU A 58 10.35 -10.33 9.38
C LEU A 58 9.89 -10.44 10.83
N ILE A 59 8.96 -9.57 11.25
CA ILE A 59 8.38 -9.57 12.61
C ILE A 59 7.62 -10.86 12.89
N SER A 60 6.93 -11.38 11.87
CA SER A 60 6.19 -12.66 11.96
C SER A 60 7.10 -13.89 11.90
N LYS A 61 8.43 -13.72 11.85
CA LYS A 61 9.43 -14.79 11.69
C LYS A 61 9.18 -15.72 10.49
N ARG A 62 8.54 -15.19 9.44
CA ARG A 62 8.23 -15.92 8.19
C ARG A 62 9.38 -15.89 7.19
N ILE A 63 10.23 -14.87 7.27
CA ILE A 63 11.40 -14.72 6.40
C ILE A 63 12.51 -15.67 6.81
N ASP A 64 12.87 -15.67 8.10
CA ASP A 64 13.82 -16.60 8.68
C ASP A 64 13.44 -16.81 10.15
N ASN A 65 13.06 -18.05 10.49
CA ASN A 65 12.66 -18.42 11.84
C ASN A 65 13.86 -18.67 12.78
N SER A 66 15.06 -18.77 12.22
CA SER A 66 16.31 -18.97 12.94
C SER A 66 17.03 -17.65 13.26
N LEU A 67 16.49 -16.52 12.79
CA LEU A 67 17.06 -15.20 13.01
C LEU A 67 16.99 -14.84 14.50
N GLY A 68 18.14 -14.51 15.09
CA GLY A 68 18.22 -13.98 16.45
C GLY A 68 17.52 -12.62 16.55
N ASP A 69 16.90 -12.34 17.70
CA ASP A 69 16.09 -11.13 17.90
C ASP A 69 16.90 -9.83 17.73
N GLU A 70 18.21 -9.86 18.01
CA GLU A 70 19.12 -8.72 17.81
C GLU A 70 19.37 -8.41 16.33
N ILE A 71 19.60 -9.43 15.51
CA ILE A 71 19.77 -9.29 14.06
C ILE A 71 18.44 -8.84 13.43
N ALA A 72 17.33 -9.41 13.88
CA ALA A 72 15.99 -9.00 13.44
C ALA A 72 15.73 -7.51 13.74
N ARG A 73 16.19 -7.02 14.89
CA ARG A 73 16.11 -5.59 15.26
C ARG A 73 16.95 -4.72 14.34
N GLU A 74 18.20 -5.10 14.08
CA GLU A 74 19.09 -4.36 13.18
C GLU A 74 18.49 -4.25 11.77
N TRP A 75 17.99 -5.37 11.22
CA TRP A 75 17.35 -5.38 9.91
C TRP A 75 16.09 -4.51 9.88
N ARG A 76 15.27 -4.57 10.93
CA ARG A 76 14.08 -3.71 11.06
C ARG A 76 14.45 -2.23 11.02
N GLU A 77 15.52 -1.83 11.69
CA GLU A 77 15.99 -0.44 11.71
C GLU A 77 16.46 0.01 10.31
N LYS A 78 17.33 -0.78 9.66
CA LYS A 78 17.81 -0.48 8.29
C LYS A 78 16.66 -0.36 7.29
N ILE A 79 15.68 -1.27 7.35
CA ILE A 79 14.53 -1.24 6.43
C ILE A 79 13.60 -0.07 6.76
N SER A 80 13.37 0.25 8.03
CA SER A 80 12.58 1.43 8.42
C SER A 80 13.23 2.72 7.93
N GLU A 81 14.54 2.86 8.10
CA GLU A 81 15.29 4.02 7.60
C GLU A 81 15.24 4.12 6.07
N SER A 82 15.33 2.98 5.38
CA SER A 82 15.20 2.88 3.92
C SER A 82 13.82 3.36 3.44
N ILE A 83 12.75 2.96 4.14
CA ILE A 83 11.38 3.41 3.86
C ILE A 83 11.28 4.93 4.04
N MET A 84 11.75 5.45 5.18
CA MET A 84 11.70 6.89 5.46
C MET A 84 12.43 7.71 4.40
N LYS A 85 13.66 7.33 4.04
CA LYS A 85 14.44 8.01 2.99
C LYS A 85 13.75 7.96 1.63
N ASN A 86 13.16 6.83 1.27
CA ASN A 86 12.42 6.68 0.01
C ASN A 86 11.14 7.54 -0.01
N GLU A 87 10.51 7.74 1.15
CA GLU A 87 9.32 8.60 1.31
C GLU A 87 9.67 10.09 1.37
N GLU A 88 10.83 10.48 1.91
CA GLU A 88 11.32 11.86 1.81
C GLU A 88 11.53 12.27 0.35
N ILE A 89 12.00 11.35 -0.49
CA ILE A 89 12.17 11.56 -1.93
C ILE A 89 10.81 11.56 -2.66
N SER A 90 9.79 10.89 -2.12
CA SER A 90 8.46 10.77 -2.72
C SER A 90 7.35 10.94 -1.66
N PRO A 91 7.06 12.18 -1.22
CA PRO A 91 6.23 12.48 -0.05
C PRO A 91 4.74 12.08 -0.13
N PHE A 92 4.33 11.39 -1.19
CA PHE A 92 2.96 10.98 -1.46
C PHE A 92 2.87 9.51 -1.91
N ALA A 93 3.87 8.69 -1.55
CA ALA A 93 3.93 7.30 -1.95
C ALA A 93 2.66 6.54 -1.56
N ASP A 94 2.13 6.76 -0.36
CA ASP A 94 0.98 5.99 0.17
C ASP A 94 -0.36 6.32 -0.47
N LEU A 95 -0.40 7.35 -1.29
CA LEU A 95 -1.61 7.78 -1.95
C LEU A 95 -1.82 7.01 -3.27
N SER A 96 -3.08 6.96 -3.71
CA SER A 96 -3.41 6.42 -5.03
C SER A 96 -2.69 7.21 -6.13
N SER A 97 -2.51 6.62 -7.31
CA SER A 97 -1.85 7.29 -8.45
C SER A 97 -2.50 8.64 -8.78
N ALA A 98 -3.83 8.73 -8.66
CA ALA A 98 -4.57 9.98 -8.90
C ALA A 98 -4.26 11.04 -7.82
N GLU A 99 -4.34 10.68 -6.54
CA GLU A 99 -3.99 11.57 -5.42
C GLU A 99 -2.53 12.03 -5.48
N ARG A 100 -1.61 11.10 -5.76
CA ARG A 100 -0.19 11.37 -5.89
C ARG A 100 0.09 12.36 -7.03
N ASN A 101 -0.52 12.17 -8.21
CA ASN A 101 -0.36 13.09 -9.32
C ASN A 101 -0.84 14.50 -8.95
N ILE A 102 -1.94 14.59 -8.22
CA ILE A 102 -2.49 15.89 -7.80
C ILE A 102 -1.55 16.59 -6.82
N LEU A 103 -1.12 15.92 -5.74
CA LEU A 103 -0.28 16.53 -4.72
C LEU A 103 1.14 16.81 -5.22
N SER A 104 1.72 15.92 -6.02
CA SER A 104 3.00 16.17 -6.68
C SER A 104 2.90 17.39 -7.60
N GLY A 105 1.83 17.50 -8.40
CA GLY A 105 1.57 18.67 -9.22
C GLY A 105 1.46 19.96 -8.41
N ILE A 106 0.74 19.95 -7.28
CA ILE A 106 0.65 21.11 -6.38
C ILE A 106 2.04 21.53 -5.89
N SER A 107 2.86 20.58 -5.43
CA SER A 107 4.22 20.86 -4.95
C SER A 107 5.07 21.52 -6.03
N THR A 108 5.07 20.95 -7.25
CA THR A 108 5.82 21.50 -8.39
C THR A 108 5.32 22.89 -8.78
N PHE A 109 4.02 23.12 -8.83
CA PHE A 109 3.48 24.44 -9.18
C PHE A 109 3.70 25.50 -8.09
N LEU A 110 3.75 25.10 -6.81
CA LEU A 110 4.13 25.99 -5.71
C LEU A 110 5.59 26.45 -5.86
N GLU A 111 6.51 25.55 -6.17
CA GLU A 111 7.93 25.88 -6.41
C GLU A 111 8.10 26.85 -7.59
N MET A 112 7.24 26.71 -8.61
CA MET A 112 7.22 27.58 -9.79
C MET A 112 6.46 28.91 -9.57
N ASN A 113 5.89 29.14 -8.37
CA ASN A 113 4.97 30.25 -8.08
C ASN A 113 3.75 30.33 -9.03
N ASP A 114 3.34 29.22 -9.66
CA ASP A 114 2.16 29.16 -10.54
C ASP A 114 0.89 28.91 -9.71
N THR A 115 0.33 30.00 -9.20
CA THR A 115 -0.83 29.97 -8.28
C THR A 115 -2.11 29.49 -8.96
N GLU A 116 -2.27 29.69 -10.27
CA GLU A 116 -3.46 29.24 -11.01
C GLU A 116 -3.44 27.72 -11.21
N SER A 117 -2.29 27.15 -11.54
CA SER A 117 -2.16 25.69 -11.63
C SER A 117 -2.33 25.00 -10.27
N VAL A 118 -1.83 25.61 -9.18
CA VAL A 118 -2.10 25.14 -7.81
C VAL A 118 -3.59 25.14 -7.51
N LYS A 119 -4.29 26.24 -7.82
CA LYS A 119 -5.74 26.36 -7.61
C LYS A 119 -6.51 25.30 -8.40
N ARG A 120 -6.18 25.08 -9.67
CA ARG A 120 -6.78 24.04 -10.52
C ARG A 120 -6.60 22.65 -9.90
N LYS A 121 -5.37 22.28 -9.52
CA LYS A 121 -5.06 20.98 -8.91
C LYS A 121 -5.75 20.78 -7.56
N THR A 122 -5.88 21.85 -6.77
CA THR A 122 -6.64 21.82 -5.51
C THR A 122 -8.12 21.54 -5.75
N LEU A 123 -8.72 22.14 -6.79
CA LEU A 123 -10.10 21.86 -7.17
C LEU A 123 -10.30 20.43 -7.70
N GLU A 124 -9.34 19.91 -8.47
CA GLU A 124 -9.33 18.49 -8.89
C GLU A 124 -9.33 17.56 -7.66
N HIS A 125 -8.51 17.87 -6.65
CA HIS A 125 -8.46 17.09 -5.40
C HIS A 125 -9.80 17.11 -4.65
N ALA A 126 -10.42 18.29 -4.52
CA ALA A 126 -11.70 18.44 -3.87
C ALA A 126 -12.82 17.66 -4.58
N GLY A 127 -12.83 17.68 -5.91
CA GLY A 127 -13.78 16.91 -6.71
C GLY A 127 -13.63 15.40 -6.51
N MET A 128 -12.39 14.91 -6.40
CA MET A 128 -12.12 13.50 -6.12
C MET A 128 -12.56 13.08 -4.72
N ILE A 129 -12.32 13.90 -3.70
CA ILE A 129 -12.82 13.66 -2.34
C ILE A 129 -14.35 13.58 -2.33
N GLN A 130 -15.02 14.49 -3.05
CA GLN A 130 -16.47 14.52 -3.14
C GLN A 130 -17.02 13.26 -3.83
N ALA A 131 -16.43 12.84 -4.95
CA ALA A 131 -16.82 11.60 -5.62
C ALA A 131 -16.67 10.38 -4.70
N GLY A 132 -15.56 10.29 -3.96
CA GLY A 132 -15.35 9.24 -2.97
C GLY A 132 -16.39 9.25 -1.84
N HIS A 133 -16.76 10.44 -1.35
CA HIS A 133 -17.82 10.59 -0.36
C HIS A 133 -19.17 10.10 -0.89
N ASP A 134 -19.52 10.48 -2.12
CA ASP A 134 -20.77 10.10 -2.76
C ASP A 134 -20.86 8.58 -2.93
N ASP A 135 -19.77 7.93 -3.33
CA ASP A 135 -19.73 6.47 -3.47
C ASP A 135 -19.83 5.74 -2.13
N LEU A 136 -19.10 6.21 -1.10
CA LEU A 136 -19.25 5.70 0.26
C LEU A 136 -20.68 5.87 0.79
N SER A 137 -21.32 6.99 0.47
CA SER A 137 -22.69 7.28 0.88
C SER A 137 -23.69 6.31 0.23
N LYS A 138 -23.52 6.00 -1.07
CA LYS A 138 -24.33 5.01 -1.80
C LYS A 138 -24.12 3.61 -1.25
N VAL A 139 -22.87 3.18 -1.02
CA VAL A 139 -22.57 1.87 -0.43
C VAL A 139 -23.17 1.75 0.96
N ARG A 140 -23.06 2.78 1.79
CA ARG A 140 -23.69 2.82 3.11
C ARG A 140 -25.22 2.74 3.01
N TYR A 141 -25.83 3.40 2.04
CA TYR A 141 -27.28 3.33 1.80
C TYR A 141 -27.72 1.91 1.39
N ILE A 142 -27.00 1.26 0.48
CA ILE A 142 -27.26 -0.12 0.06
C ILE A 142 -27.12 -1.07 1.28
N ASN A 143 -26.03 -0.93 2.03
CA ASN A 143 -25.76 -1.78 3.19
C ASN A 143 -26.79 -1.61 4.33
N LYS A 144 -27.37 -0.41 4.50
CA LYS A 144 -28.45 -0.17 5.47
C LYS A 144 -29.68 -1.05 5.22
N TRP A 145 -29.99 -1.39 3.96
CA TRP A 145 -31.10 -2.27 3.62
C TRP A 145 -30.71 -3.74 3.65
N THR A 146 -29.45 -4.07 3.38
CA THR A 146 -28.94 -5.45 3.42
C THR A 146 -29.21 -6.14 4.75
N LEU A 147 -29.01 -5.44 5.88
CA LEU A 147 -29.19 -6.03 7.21
C LEU A 147 -30.67 -6.41 7.50
N PRO A 148 -31.69 -5.55 7.30
CA PRO A 148 -33.10 -5.94 7.36
C PRO A 148 -33.47 -7.10 6.44
N TRP A 149 -33.02 -7.07 5.17
CA TRP A 149 -33.31 -8.15 4.21
C TRP A 149 -32.71 -9.49 4.64
N SER A 150 -31.51 -9.46 5.23
CA SER A 150 -30.85 -10.67 5.74
C SER A 150 -31.59 -11.27 6.93
N ILE A 151 -32.11 -10.43 7.83
CA ILE A 151 -32.96 -10.86 8.95
C ILE A 151 -34.25 -11.50 8.42
N ILE A 152 -34.93 -10.86 7.46
CA ILE A 152 -36.17 -11.39 6.86
C ILE A 152 -35.89 -12.74 6.19
N SER A 153 -34.84 -12.84 5.38
CA SER A 153 -34.44 -14.08 4.71
C SER A 153 -34.13 -15.21 5.70
N THR A 154 -33.49 -14.88 6.81
CA THR A 154 -33.15 -15.87 7.86
C THR A 154 -34.42 -16.38 8.54
N ILE A 155 -35.34 -15.50 8.90
CA ILE A 155 -36.64 -15.86 9.49
C ILE A 155 -37.44 -16.74 8.53
N LEU A 156 -37.49 -16.36 7.24
CA LEU A 156 -38.19 -17.12 6.21
C LEU A 156 -37.60 -18.53 6.05
N SER A 157 -36.27 -18.65 6.05
CA SER A 157 -35.56 -19.93 5.91
C SER A 157 -35.84 -20.86 7.09
N ILE A 158 -35.87 -20.32 8.31
CA ILE A 158 -36.23 -21.08 9.53
C ILE A 158 -37.68 -21.58 9.43
N LEU A 159 -38.61 -20.71 9.02
CA LEU A 159 -40.02 -21.05 8.83
C LEU A 159 -40.21 -22.18 7.81
N PHE A 160 -39.56 -22.08 6.64
CA PHE A 160 -39.61 -23.14 5.63
C PHE A 160 -38.95 -24.43 6.09
N GLY A 161 -37.84 -24.35 6.84
CA GLY A 161 -37.21 -25.53 7.45
C GLY A 161 -38.15 -26.25 8.43
N ILE A 162 -38.86 -25.51 9.27
CA ILE A 162 -39.85 -26.06 10.21
C ILE A 162 -41.04 -26.67 9.44
N LEU A 163 -41.58 -25.96 8.45
CA LEU A 163 -42.68 -26.47 7.61
C LEU A 163 -42.30 -27.75 6.86
N ALA A 164 -41.06 -27.86 6.40
CA ALA A 164 -40.54 -29.06 5.74
C ALA A 164 -40.39 -30.27 6.69
N LEU A 165 -40.27 -30.04 8.00
CA LEU A 165 -40.21 -31.10 9.01
C LEU A 165 -41.59 -31.55 9.50
N ILE A 166 -42.60 -30.68 9.39
CA ILE A 166 -44.00 -30.96 9.82
C ILE A 166 -44.79 -31.68 8.72
N ARG A 167 -44.33 -31.61 7.46
CA ARG A 167 -44.92 -32.28 6.31
C ARG A 167 -44.20 -33.58 5.98
#